data_AF-A0A974XBD4-F1
#
_entry.id   AF-A0A974XBD4-F1
#
_cell.length_a   1.000
_cell.length_b   1.000
_cell.length_c   1.000
_cell.angle_alpha   90.00
_cell.angle_beta   90.00
_cell.angle_gamma   90.00
#
_symmetry.space_group_name_H-M   'P 1'
#
loop_
_entity.id
_entity.type
_entity.pdbx_description
1 polymer ?
#
loop_
_entity_poly.entity_id
_entity_poly.type
_entity_poly.pdbx_seq_one_letter_code
_entity_poly.pdbx_strand_id
1 'polypeptide(L)' 'MPRQARVKSSTGIYHIMIRGINKEKIFMSSIYKNKILEILKEIREEL' A
#
# COMPACT_ATOMS: atom_id res chain seq x y z
N MET A 1 11.53 19.99 -2.82
CA MET A 1 11.20 19.63 -4.22
C MET A 1 9.73 19.27 -4.31
N PRO A 2 8.99 19.82 -5.28
CA PRO A 2 7.63 19.39 -5.54
C PRO A 2 7.60 17.91 -5.94
N ARG A 3 6.60 17.17 -5.47
CA ARG A 3 6.39 15.80 -5.94
C ARG A 3 5.92 15.85 -7.39
N GLN A 4 6.58 15.10 -8.26
CA GLN A 4 6.14 14.91 -9.63
C GLN A 4 4.92 13.98 -9.67
N ALA A 5 4.13 14.07 -10.73
CA ALA A 5 3.02 13.15 -10.98
C ALA A 5 3.53 11.70 -11.08
N ARG A 6 2.78 10.74 -10.55
CA ARG A 6 3.13 9.32 -10.69
C ARG A 6 2.88 8.87 -12.12
N VAL A 7 3.87 8.20 -12.71
CA VAL A 7 3.76 7.55 -14.03
C VAL A 7 3.43 6.07 -13.84
N LYS A 8 2.58 5.51 -14.70
CA LYS A 8 2.32 4.07 -14.71
C LYS A 8 3.61 3.31 -15.06
N SER A 9 3.94 2.29 -14.28
CA SER A 9 5.07 1.41 -14.59
C SER A 9 4.72 0.54 -15.79
N SER A 10 5.65 0.40 -16.74
CA SER A 10 5.51 -0.51 -17.89
C SER A 10 5.47 -1.98 -17.48
N THR A 11 6.07 -2.34 -16.34
CA THR A 11 6.08 -3.71 -15.81
C THR A 11 4.84 -4.05 -15.01
N GLY A 12 4.04 -3.05 -14.61
CA GLY A 12 2.91 -3.23 -13.70
C GLY A 12 3.30 -3.62 -12.26
N ILE A 13 4.59 -3.71 -11.94
CA ILE A 13 5.09 -4.03 -10.60
C ILE A 13 5.34 -2.72 -9.83
N TYR A 14 4.79 -2.61 -8.63
CA TYR A 14 4.90 -1.44 -7.77
C TYR A 14 5.42 -1.80 -6.39
N HIS A 15 6.39 -1.04 -5.88
CA HIS A 15 6.81 -1.09 -4.48
C HIS A 15 6.03 0.00 -3.70
N ILE A 16 5.15 -0.43 -2.80
CA ILE A 16 4.31 0.46 -1.99
C ILE A 16 4.87 0.53 -0.57
N MET A 17 5.06 1.75 -0.07
CA MET A 17 5.48 2.02 1.31
C MET A 17 4.31 2.66 2.06
N ILE A 18 3.98 2.09 3.22
CA ILE A 18 2.88 2.56 4.08
C ILE A 18 3.44 2.83 5.48
N ARG A 19 3.13 4.00 6.05
CA ARG A 19 3.49 4.38 7.42
C ARG A 19 2.43 5.32 7.99
N GLY A 20 2.32 5.42 9.31
CA GLY A 20 1.41 6.36 9.94
C GLY A 20 1.86 7.80 9.78
N ILE A 21 0.97 8.74 10.11
CA ILE A 21 1.17 10.17 9.83
C ILE A 21 2.44 10.72 10.49
N ASN A 22 2.78 10.22 11.68
CA ASN A 22 3.96 10.58 12.45
C ASN A 22 5.13 9.58 12.30
N LYS A 23 5.20 8.86 11.17
CA LYS A 23 6.15 7.74 10.95
C LYS A 23 6.01 6.61 11.98
N GLU A 24 4.88 6.56 12.67
CA GLU A 24 4.56 5.53 13.64
C GLU A 24 4.36 4.17 12.96
N LYS A 25 4.61 3.12 13.74
CA LYS A 25 4.43 1.74 13.31
C LYS A 25 2.94 1.42 13.29
N ILE A 26 2.35 1.44 12.09
CA ILE A 26 0.94 1.10 11.87
C ILE A 26 0.66 -0.41 11.94
N PHE A 27 1.67 -1.25 11.74
CA PHE A 27 1.55 -2.71 11.86
C PHE A 27 2.16 -3.19 13.17
N MET A 28 1.42 -3.02 14.26
CA MET A 28 1.86 -3.43 15.60
C MET A 28 1.82 -4.96 15.78
N SER A 29 0.88 -5.63 15.11
CA SER A 29 0.70 -7.08 15.08
C SER A 29 0.82 -7.63 13.65
N SER A 30 1.24 -8.88 13.53
CA SER A 30 1.28 -9.63 12.26
C SER A 30 -0.10 -9.72 11.60
N ILE A 31 -1.18 -9.73 12.39
CA ILE A 31 -2.56 -9.81 11.91
C ILE A 31 -2.89 -8.67 10.94
N TYR A 32 -2.40 -7.45 11.22
CA TYR A 32 -2.70 -6.29 10.38
C TYR A 32 -2.06 -6.37 8.99
N LYS A 33 -0.94 -7.09 8.85
CA LYS A 33 -0.34 -7.35 7.53
C LYS A 33 -1.24 -8.24 6.69
N ASN A 34 -1.78 -9.31 7.29
CA ASN A 34 -2.71 -10.21 6.61
C ASN A 34 -3.99 -9.49 6.21
N LYS A 35 -4.54 -8.68 7.13
CA LYS A 35 -5.77 -7.90 6.87
C LYS A 35 -5.62 -6.95 5.69
N ILE A 36 -4.45 -6.32 5.49
CA ILE A 36 -4.22 -5.50 4.30
C ILE A 36 -4.23 -6.32 3.02
N LEU A 37 -3.65 -7.52 3.03
CA LEU A 37 -3.62 -8.38 1.85
C LEU A 37 -5.03 -8.87 1.49
N GLU A 38 -5.88 -9.13 2.48
CA GLU A 38 -7.30 -9.46 2.30
C GLU A 38 -8.05 -8.28 1.67
N ILE A 39 -7.96 -7.09 2.26
CA ILE A 39 -8.60 -5.87 1.72
C ILE A 39 -8.16 -5.59 0.27
N LEU A 40 -6.87 -5.75 -0.05
CA LEU A 40 -6.37 -5.56 -1.40
C LEU A 40 -6.91 -6.59 -2.40
N LYS A 41 -7.23 -7.81 -1.94
CA LYS A 41 -7.89 -8.83 -2.78
C LYS A 41 -9.35 -8.49 -2.99
N GLU A 42 -10.08 -8.14 -1.93
CA GLU A 42 -11.49 -7.76 -2.01
C GLU A 42 -11.70 -6.59 -2.98
N ILE A 43 -10.92 -5.52 -2.84
CA ILE A 43 -10.99 -4.36 -3.74
C ILE A 43 -10.66 -4.74 -5.19
N ARG A 44 -9.72 -5.67 -5.39
CA ARG A 44 -9.38 -6.15 -6.74
C ARG A 44 -10.52 -6.93 -7.38
N GLU A 45 -11.30 -7.68 -6.59
CA GLU A 45 -12.44 -8.46 -7.08
C GLU A 45 -13.67 -7.59 -7.39
N GLU A 46 -13.80 -6.45 -6.70
CA GLU A 46 -14.86 -5.45 -6.97
C GLU A 46 -14.58 -4.53 -8.17
N LEU A 47 -13.34 -4.48 -8.67
CA LEU A 47 -12.88 -3.66 -9.80
C LEU A 47 -12.94 -4.40 -11.15
#